data_AF-A0A3D5QCB0-F1
#
_entry.id   AF-A0A3D5QCB0-F1
#
_cell.length_a   1.000
_cell.length_b   1.000
_cell.length_c   1.000
_cell.angle_alpha   90.00
_cell.angle_beta   90.00
_cell.angle_gamma   90.00
#
_symmetry.space_group_name_H-M   'P 1'
#
loop_
_entity.id
_entity.type
_entity.pdbx_description
1 polymer ?
#
loop_
_entity_poly.entity_id
_entity_poly.type
_entity_poly.pdbx_seq_one_letter_code
_entity_poly.pdbx_strand_id
1 'polypeptide(L)'
;DPVEKKPLYHFYPGSDILSIGTNGCNLKCPFCQNWQISTQITPRETLKIEQAVDIARRNGTIGIAYTYNEPIIWYEFVLDCMKEFRKAGLKNVLVTNGCINREPLEKLAEFTDAVNVDMKGFSDDFYKWVNGSFSLAKQTIKYLIENNIHTELTNLIIPTKNDDPDEFSSMCQWIADLSPDIPLHISRYFPCYKCNIDQTPPSTMRQLYHIAKEKLNYVYAGNINLTDNNGESTSNTICPSCSTTLIKRTGYSTKSYIKDSRCPECDSLVKAIIC
;
A
#
# COMPACT_ATOMS: atom_id res chain seq x y z
N ASP A 1 9.97 -4.29 -10.88
CA ASP A 1 8.58 -3.84 -10.77
C ASP A 1 8.62 -2.43 -10.22
N PRO A 2 7.85 -1.48 -10.77
CA PRO A 2 7.78 -0.13 -10.22
C PRO A 2 7.27 -0.17 -8.78
N VAL A 3 7.73 0.77 -7.94
CA VAL A 3 7.28 0.90 -6.55
C VAL A 3 5.78 1.21 -6.48
N GLU A 4 5.23 1.91 -7.47
CA GLU A 4 3.81 2.23 -7.61
C GLU A 4 2.90 0.99 -7.64
N LYS A 5 3.43 -0.18 -8.04
CA LYS A 5 2.67 -1.44 -8.01
C LYS A 5 2.44 -1.98 -6.59
N LYS A 6 3.17 -1.47 -5.58
CA LYS A 6 3.04 -1.82 -4.14
C LYS A 6 2.26 -0.73 -3.40
N PRO A 7 1.24 -0.16 -4.05
CA PRO A 7 0.69 1.19 -3.82
C PRO A 7 1.52 2.07 -2.86
N LEU A 8 2.77 2.33 -3.25
CA LEU A 8 3.69 3.22 -2.55
C LEU A 8 3.99 4.39 -3.48
N TYR A 9 3.06 5.34 -3.53
CA TYR A 9 3.19 6.48 -4.45
C TYR A 9 4.17 7.52 -3.93
N HIS A 10 4.43 7.53 -2.64
CA HIS A 10 5.24 8.54 -1.98
C HIS A 10 6.59 8.00 -1.50
N PHE A 11 6.94 6.76 -1.79
CA PHE A 11 8.24 6.18 -1.47
C PHE A 11 9.04 5.93 -2.74
N TYR A 12 10.10 6.70 -2.97
CA TYR A 12 10.94 6.65 -4.17
C TYR A 12 10.15 6.62 -5.50
N PRO A 13 9.29 7.62 -5.77
CA PRO A 13 8.39 7.62 -6.93
C PRO A 13 9.15 7.42 -8.25
N GLY A 14 8.68 6.49 -9.09
CA GLY A 14 9.29 6.15 -10.37
C GLY A 14 10.49 5.22 -10.31
N SER A 15 10.88 4.76 -9.11
CA SER A 15 11.96 3.79 -8.95
C SER A 15 11.48 2.35 -9.16
N ASP A 16 12.41 1.48 -9.53
CA ASP A 16 12.19 0.04 -9.56
C ASP A 16 12.59 -0.61 -8.22
N ILE A 17 11.84 -1.64 -7.83
CA ILE A 17 12.10 -2.45 -6.64
C ILE A 17 11.98 -3.94 -6.97
N LEU A 18 12.85 -4.77 -6.39
CA LEU A 18 12.76 -6.22 -6.48
C LEU A 18 11.50 -6.69 -5.75
N SER A 19 10.59 -7.38 -6.43
CA SER A 19 9.41 -7.97 -5.80
C SER A 19 9.65 -9.45 -5.55
N ILE A 20 9.33 -9.93 -4.35
CA ILE A 20 9.29 -11.37 -4.06
C ILE A 20 7.98 -11.75 -3.37
N GLY A 21 7.51 -12.96 -3.65
CA GLY A 21 6.32 -13.57 -3.05
C GLY A 21 6.50 -15.08 -2.91
N THR A 22 5.68 -15.70 -2.08
CA THR A 22 5.66 -17.16 -1.89
C THR A 22 4.23 -17.71 -1.96
N ASN A 23 3.97 -18.81 -1.27
CA ASN A 23 2.66 -19.43 -1.14
C ASN A 23 2.11 -19.21 0.27
N GLY A 24 0.83 -18.92 0.35
CA GLY A 24 0.04 -18.85 1.59
C GLY A 24 -0.30 -17.43 2.03
N CYS A 25 -1.30 -17.33 2.91
CA CYS A 25 -1.73 -16.11 3.57
C CYS A 25 -2.42 -16.48 4.89
N ASN A 26 -2.29 -15.63 5.91
CA ASN A 26 -3.00 -15.81 7.19
C ASN A 26 -4.48 -15.41 7.13
N LEU A 27 -4.89 -14.66 6.10
CA LEU A 27 -6.29 -14.36 5.80
C LEU A 27 -6.87 -15.28 4.73
N LYS A 28 -8.21 -15.34 4.66
CA LYS A 28 -8.97 -16.13 3.69
C LYS A 28 -9.92 -15.26 2.85
N CYS A 29 -9.42 -14.15 2.33
CA CYS A 29 -10.20 -13.21 1.51
C CYS A 29 -10.86 -13.93 0.31
N PRO A 30 -12.19 -13.97 0.20
CA PRO A 30 -12.87 -14.63 -0.92
C PRO A 30 -12.73 -13.87 -2.25
N PHE A 31 -12.21 -12.65 -2.20
CA PHE A 31 -11.97 -11.73 -3.33
C PHE A 31 -10.47 -11.55 -3.64
N CYS A 32 -9.60 -12.45 -3.17
CA CYS A 32 -8.16 -12.30 -3.37
C CYS A 32 -7.80 -12.40 -4.85
N GLN A 33 -7.22 -11.35 -5.44
CA GLN A 33 -6.72 -11.39 -6.82
C GLN A 33 -5.53 -12.34 -6.99
N ASN A 34 -4.80 -12.61 -5.91
CA ASN A 34 -3.66 -13.52 -5.85
C ASN A 34 -4.04 -14.86 -5.18
N TRP A 35 -5.30 -15.29 -5.30
CA TRP A 35 -5.81 -16.47 -4.59
C TRP A 35 -5.05 -17.76 -4.92
N GLN A 36 -4.49 -17.91 -6.13
CA GLN A 36 -3.73 -19.09 -6.51
C GLN A 36 -2.50 -19.26 -5.60
N ILE A 37 -1.71 -18.20 -5.41
CA ILE A 37 -0.53 -18.27 -4.54
C ILE A 37 -0.91 -18.19 -3.06
N SER A 38 -2.00 -17.51 -2.68
CA SER A 38 -2.37 -17.37 -1.27
C SER A 38 -3.10 -18.58 -0.68
N THR A 39 -3.71 -19.43 -1.52
CA THR A 39 -4.52 -20.58 -1.07
C THR A 39 -4.04 -21.93 -1.60
N GLN A 40 -3.12 -21.96 -2.56
CA GLN A 40 -2.59 -23.19 -3.15
C GLN A 40 -1.07 -23.24 -3.05
N ILE A 41 -0.52 -24.43 -3.25
CA ILE A 41 0.91 -24.62 -3.43
C ILE A 41 1.19 -24.44 -4.92
N THR A 42 1.82 -23.32 -5.28
CA THR A 42 2.32 -23.08 -6.64
C THR A 42 3.81 -23.40 -6.75
N PRO A 43 4.33 -23.72 -7.96
CA PRO A 43 5.75 -23.91 -8.17
C PRO A 43 6.56 -22.71 -7.67
N ARG A 44 7.65 -22.98 -6.96
CA ARG A 44 8.54 -21.97 -6.39
C ARG A 44 9.99 -22.36 -6.61
N GLU A 45 10.84 -21.36 -6.73
CA GLU A 45 12.28 -21.54 -6.79
C GLU A 45 12.91 -21.25 -5.43
N THR A 46 14.03 -21.90 -5.13
CA THR A 46 14.82 -21.56 -3.95
C THR A 46 15.65 -20.32 -4.26
N LEU A 47 15.43 -19.26 -3.50
CA LEU A 47 16.21 -18.03 -3.58
C LEU A 47 17.06 -17.89 -2.32
N LYS A 48 18.39 -17.89 -2.45
CA LYS A 48 19.28 -17.55 -1.33
C LYS A 48 19.27 -16.04 -1.11
N ILE A 49 19.48 -15.61 0.13
CA ILE A 49 19.41 -14.20 0.51
C ILE A 49 20.48 -13.38 -0.24
N GLU A 50 21.69 -13.91 -0.37
CA GLU A 50 22.78 -13.26 -1.09
C GLU A 50 22.44 -13.08 -2.58
N GLN A 51 21.76 -14.08 -3.18
CA GLN A 51 21.29 -13.99 -4.55
C GLN A 51 20.24 -12.89 -4.71
N ALA A 52 19.34 -12.72 -3.74
CA ALA A 52 18.33 -11.66 -3.76
C ALA A 52 18.99 -10.27 -3.73
N VAL A 53 19.98 -10.06 -2.86
CA VAL A 53 20.77 -8.82 -2.79
C VAL A 53 21.49 -8.55 -4.10
N ASP A 54 22.13 -9.57 -4.69
CA ASP A 54 22.83 -9.44 -5.96
C ASP A 54 21.90 -9.13 -7.13
N ILE A 55 20.70 -9.71 -7.15
CA ILE A 55 19.67 -9.40 -8.16
C ILE A 55 19.25 -7.94 -8.02
N ALA A 56 18.97 -7.48 -6.80
CA ALA A 56 18.55 -6.10 -6.56
C ALA A 56 19.60 -5.08 -7.02
N ARG A 57 20.88 -5.33 -6.72
CA ARG A 57 22.01 -4.48 -7.14
C ARG A 57 22.22 -4.48 -8.64
N ARG A 58 22.26 -5.66 -9.27
CA ARG A 58 22.52 -5.79 -10.72
C ARG A 58 21.45 -5.11 -11.58
N ASN A 59 20.22 -5.04 -11.08
CA ASN A 59 19.11 -4.39 -11.77
C ASN A 59 18.90 -2.92 -11.36
N GLY A 60 19.79 -2.35 -10.53
CA GLY A 60 19.68 -0.94 -10.10
C GLY A 60 18.40 -0.63 -9.31
N THR A 61 17.81 -1.63 -8.66
CA THR A 61 16.60 -1.43 -7.85
C THR A 61 16.94 -0.75 -6.53
N ILE A 62 15.99 -0.02 -5.95
CA ILE A 62 16.19 0.65 -4.64
C ILE A 62 16.25 -0.33 -3.47
N GLY A 63 15.79 -1.56 -3.66
CA GLY A 63 15.74 -2.59 -2.63
C GLY A 63 14.73 -3.69 -2.93
N ILE A 64 14.06 -4.19 -1.90
CA ILE A 64 13.15 -5.33 -1.98
C ILE A 64 11.78 -5.05 -1.37
N ALA A 65 10.74 -5.54 -2.04
CA ALA A 65 9.37 -5.58 -1.57
C ALA A 65 8.91 -7.02 -1.37
N TYR A 66 8.44 -7.32 -0.17
CA TYR A 66 7.80 -8.59 0.18
C TYR A 66 6.29 -8.45 -0.06
N THR A 67 5.77 -9.11 -1.11
CA THR A 67 4.45 -8.79 -1.69
C THR A 67 3.80 -10.00 -2.38
N TYR A 68 2.75 -9.76 -3.17
CA TYR A 68 1.87 -10.71 -3.86
C TYR A 68 0.98 -11.56 -2.93
N ASN A 69 1.57 -12.21 -1.94
CA ASN A 69 0.87 -12.90 -0.86
C ASN A 69 1.11 -12.19 0.47
N GLU A 70 1.13 -12.90 1.60
CA GLU A 70 1.37 -12.27 2.91
C GLU A 70 2.81 -12.47 3.39
N PRO A 71 3.65 -11.42 3.52
CA PRO A 71 5.00 -11.51 4.09
C PRO A 71 5.07 -12.14 5.48
N ILE A 72 4.05 -11.98 6.31
CA ILE A 72 4.08 -12.47 7.70
C ILE A 72 4.15 -14.00 7.80
N ILE A 73 3.66 -14.76 6.80
CA ILE A 73 3.64 -16.23 6.89
C ILE A 73 5.00 -16.92 6.63
N TRP A 74 6.00 -16.15 6.21
CA TRP A 74 7.38 -16.58 5.91
C TRP A 74 8.36 -15.65 6.63
N TYR A 75 7.98 -15.34 7.87
CA TYR A 75 8.53 -14.31 8.73
C TYR A 75 10.05 -14.35 8.85
N GLU A 76 10.63 -15.52 9.14
CA GLU A 76 12.06 -15.68 9.39
C GLU A 76 12.87 -15.33 8.13
N PHE A 77 12.41 -15.79 6.97
CA PHE A 77 13.05 -15.47 5.69
C PHE A 77 12.98 -13.97 5.39
N VAL A 78 11.82 -13.34 5.61
CA VAL A 78 11.64 -11.90 5.42
C VAL A 78 12.58 -11.12 6.34
N LEU A 79 12.61 -11.45 7.63
CA LEU A 79 13.44 -10.76 8.61
C LEU A 79 14.94 -10.89 8.30
N ASP A 80 15.40 -12.08 7.90
CA ASP A 80 16.80 -12.28 7.54
C ASP A 80 17.17 -11.58 6.23
N CYS A 81 16.28 -11.58 5.22
CA CYS A 81 16.47 -10.75 4.03
C CYS A 81 16.58 -9.27 4.39
N MET A 82 15.71 -8.78 5.28
CA MET A 82 15.70 -7.37 5.67
C MET A 82 17.02 -6.91 6.29
N LYS A 83 17.64 -7.75 7.13
CA LYS A 83 18.96 -7.48 7.71
C LYS A 83 20.03 -7.35 6.64
N GLU A 84 20.07 -8.27 5.68
CA GLU A 84 21.08 -8.27 4.61
C GLU A 84 20.87 -7.13 3.61
N PHE A 85 19.62 -6.80 3.27
CA PHE A 85 19.30 -5.64 2.42
C PHE A 85 19.72 -4.33 3.09
N ARG A 86 19.47 -4.18 4.39
CA ARG A 86 19.95 -3.01 5.15
C ARG A 86 21.47 -2.91 5.16
N LYS A 87 22.19 -4.01 5.43
CA LYS A 87 23.67 -4.05 5.36
C LYS A 87 24.18 -3.67 3.98
N ALA A 88 23.42 -4.00 2.93
CA ALA A 88 23.75 -3.69 1.55
C ALA A 88 23.43 -2.24 1.15
N GLY A 89 22.85 -1.42 2.03
CA GLY A 89 22.42 -0.04 1.75
C GLY A 89 21.11 0.05 0.95
N LEU A 90 20.35 -1.04 0.88
CA LEU A 90 19.11 -1.15 0.12
C LEU A 90 17.87 -1.03 1.03
N LYS A 91 16.74 -0.68 0.43
CA LYS A 91 15.47 -0.46 1.12
C LYS A 91 14.66 -1.74 1.32
N ASN A 92 13.90 -1.78 2.41
CA ASN A 92 12.95 -2.84 2.72
C ASN A 92 11.51 -2.33 2.70
N VAL A 93 10.68 -2.97 1.89
CA VAL A 93 9.26 -2.65 1.74
C VAL A 93 8.39 -3.85 2.11
N LEU A 94 7.39 -3.64 2.98
CA LEU A 94 6.35 -4.62 3.28
C LEU A 94 5.04 -4.28 2.58
N VAL A 95 4.39 -5.26 1.95
CA VAL A 95 2.99 -5.16 1.53
C VAL A 95 2.21 -6.22 2.28
N THR A 96 1.40 -5.80 3.25
CA THR A 96 0.80 -6.71 4.24
C THR A 96 -0.66 -6.38 4.51
N ASN A 97 -1.43 -7.37 4.96
CA ASN A 97 -2.79 -7.13 5.48
C ASN A 97 -2.81 -6.63 6.95
N GLY A 98 -1.65 -6.53 7.61
CA GLY A 98 -1.52 -5.93 8.93
C GLY A 98 -2.01 -6.78 10.11
N CYS A 99 -2.51 -8.00 9.89
CA CYS A 99 -2.89 -8.91 10.97
C CYS A 99 -1.64 -9.64 11.52
N ILE A 100 -0.91 -8.97 12.41
CA ILE A 100 0.30 -9.47 13.07
C ILE A 100 0.25 -9.17 14.57
N ASN A 101 0.84 -10.05 15.38
CA ASN A 101 1.00 -9.80 16.82
C ASN A 101 2.07 -8.73 17.08
N ARG A 102 2.00 -8.08 18.23
CA ARG A 102 2.87 -6.95 18.55
C ARG A 102 4.37 -7.29 18.49
N GLU A 103 4.81 -8.33 19.20
CA GLU A 103 6.24 -8.68 19.27
C GLU A 103 6.89 -8.94 17.89
N PRO A 104 6.32 -9.78 16.99
CA PRO A 104 6.92 -9.97 15.67
C PRO A 104 6.85 -8.71 14.78
N LEU A 105 5.84 -7.86 14.97
CA LEU A 105 5.75 -6.56 14.28
C LEU A 105 6.90 -5.64 14.69
N GLU A 106 7.21 -5.52 15.97
CA GLU A 106 8.30 -4.66 16.47
C GLU A 106 9.66 -5.04 15.84
N LYS A 107 9.94 -6.34 15.73
CA LYS A 107 11.16 -6.86 15.09
C LYS A 107 11.22 -6.58 13.59
N LEU A 108 10.11 -6.68 12.86
CA LEU A 108 10.07 -6.31 11.43
C LEU A 108 10.19 -4.80 11.22
N ALA A 109 9.50 -4.04 12.06
CA ALA A 109 9.48 -2.58 12.04
C ALA A 109 10.88 -1.99 12.19
N GLU A 110 11.75 -2.60 13.01
CA GLU A 110 13.14 -2.20 13.12
C GLU A 110 13.83 -2.12 11.76
N PHE A 111 13.50 -3.02 10.81
CA PHE A 111 14.14 -3.12 9.50
C PHE A 111 13.34 -2.58 8.32
N THR A 112 12.13 -2.08 8.55
CA THR A 112 11.20 -1.66 7.48
C THR A 112 11.38 -0.17 7.17
N ASP A 113 11.64 0.17 5.90
CA ASP A 113 11.71 1.57 5.45
C ASP A 113 10.32 2.10 5.07
N ALA A 114 9.52 1.27 4.41
CA ALA A 114 8.16 1.61 4.02
C ALA A 114 7.22 0.40 4.03
N VAL A 115 5.94 0.67 4.22
CA VAL A 115 4.89 -0.34 4.27
C VAL A 115 3.64 0.15 3.57
N ASN A 116 3.06 -0.73 2.77
CA ASN A 116 1.68 -0.59 2.35
C ASN A 116 0.83 -1.58 3.17
N VAL A 117 -0.12 -1.07 3.93
CA VAL A 117 -1.07 -1.90 4.68
C VAL A 117 -2.41 -1.93 3.95
N ASP A 118 -2.80 -3.13 3.50
CA ASP A 118 -4.11 -3.37 2.90
C ASP A 118 -5.16 -3.52 4.00
N MET A 119 -5.76 -2.38 4.35
CA MET A 119 -6.84 -2.27 5.30
C MET A 119 -8.12 -2.78 4.63
N LYS A 120 -8.46 -4.04 4.90
CA LYS A 120 -9.49 -4.77 4.15
C LYS A 120 -10.88 -4.17 4.26
N GLY A 121 -11.21 -3.59 5.41
CA GLY A 121 -12.46 -2.87 5.68
C GLY A 121 -12.33 -2.09 7.00
N PHE A 122 -13.43 -1.50 7.49
CA PHE A 122 -13.43 -0.70 8.72
C PHE A 122 -14.40 -1.22 9.80
N SER A 123 -14.67 -2.52 9.80
CA SER A 123 -15.55 -3.17 10.78
C SER A 123 -15.10 -4.58 11.15
N ASP A 124 -15.45 -5.03 12.35
CA ASP A 124 -15.19 -6.41 12.79
C ASP A 124 -15.86 -7.43 11.88
N ASP A 125 -17.04 -7.13 11.34
CA ASP A 125 -17.77 -8.04 10.44
C ASP A 125 -17.04 -8.25 9.11
N PHE A 126 -16.43 -7.20 8.55
CA PHE A 126 -15.55 -7.35 7.39
C PHE A 126 -14.35 -8.24 7.72
N TYR A 127 -13.71 -8.03 8.88
CA TYR A 127 -12.55 -8.82 9.27
C TYR A 127 -12.91 -10.29 9.59
N LYS A 128 -14.08 -10.56 10.16
CA LYS A 128 -14.61 -11.93 10.28
C LYS A 128 -14.77 -12.59 8.91
N TRP A 129 -15.29 -11.86 7.92
CA TRP A 129 -15.50 -12.37 6.57
C TRP A 129 -14.19 -12.79 5.88
N VAL A 130 -13.08 -12.10 6.16
CA VAL A 130 -11.75 -12.46 5.63
C VAL A 130 -10.91 -13.32 6.57
N ASN A 131 -11.48 -13.81 7.69
CA ASN A 131 -10.77 -14.59 8.71
C ASN A 131 -9.56 -13.83 9.30
N GLY A 132 -9.73 -12.55 9.60
CA GLY A 132 -8.73 -11.65 10.17
C GLY A 132 -9.19 -10.98 11.46
N SER A 133 -8.40 -10.01 11.92
CA SER A 133 -8.70 -9.23 13.13
C SER A 133 -8.60 -7.73 12.84
N PHE A 134 -9.72 -7.02 12.96
CA PHE A 134 -9.77 -5.57 12.76
C PHE A 134 -8.91 -4.84 13.78
N SER A 135 -8.94 -5.27 15.04
CA SER A 135 -8.13 -4.71 16.11
C SER A 135 -6.64 -4.84 15.84
N LEU A 136 -6.16 -6.00 15.36
CA LEU A 136 -4.75 -6.19 15.03
C LEU A 136 -4.33 -5.28 13.87
N ALA A 137 -5.12 -5.22 12.79
CA ALA A 137 -4.81 -4.35 11.66
C ALA A 137 -4.69 -2.87 12.07
N LYS A 138 -5.64 -2.37 12.90
CA LYS A 138 -5.58 -1.00 13.43
C LYS A 138 -4.37 -0.77 14.35
N GLN A 139 -4.06 -1.73 15.22
CA GLN A 139 -2.89 -1.62 16.12
C GLN A 139 -1.59 -1.61 15.33
N THR A 140 -1.48 -2.42 14.28
CA THR A 140 -0.33 -2.45 13.38
C THR A 140 -0.15 -1.11 12.68
N ILE A 141 -1.20 -0.57 12.05
CA ILE A 141 -1.15 0.73 11.37
C ILE A 141 -0.71 1.83 12.34
N LYS A 142 -1.33 1.91 13.54
CA LYS A 142 -0.94 2.89 14.57
C LYS A 142 0.52 2.78 14.95
N TYR A 143 0.99 1.56 15.21
CA TYR A 143 2.38 1.34 15.62
C TYR A 143 3.38 1.80 14.56
N LEU A 144 3.13 1.44 13.29
CA LEU A 144 4.00 1.81 12.17
C LEU A 144 4.12 3.34 12.05
N ILE A 145 3.00 4.04 12.15
CA ILE A 145 2.94 5.51 12.08
C ILE A 145 3.63 6.15 13.30
N GLU A 146 3.32 5.70 14.52
CA GLU A 146 3.92 6.20 15.76
C GLU A 146 5.44 6.00 15.82
N ASN A 147 5.97 5.01 15.08
CA ASN A 147 7.40 4.72 14.99
C ASN A 147 8.05 5.29 13.73
N ASN A 148 7.38 6.24 13.05
CA ASN A 148 7.91 6.96 11.88
C ASN A 148 8.30 6.06 10.70
N ILE A 149 7.63 4.91 10.53
CA ILE A 149 7.77 4.08 9.33
C ILE A 149 6.86 4.65 8.24
N HIS A 150 7.39 4.86 7.04
CA HIS A 150 6.62 5.39 5.92
C HIS A 150 5.46 4.45 5.59
N THR A 151 4.23 4.87 5.89
CA THR A 151 3.04 4.03 5.82
C THR A 151 2.07 4.61 4.81
N GLU A 152 1.71 3.82 3.81
CA GLU A 152 0.59 4.08 2.91
C GLU A 152 -0.48 3.01 3.13
N LEU A 153 -1.75 3.40 2.99
CA LEU A 153 -2.88 2.51 3.23
C LEU A 153 -3.57 2.19 1.91
N THR A 154 -4.06 0.96 1.77
CA THR A 154 -4.89 0.56 0.64
C THR A 154 -6.21 -0.01 1.14
N ASN A 155 -7.32 0.40 0.54
CA ASN A 155 -8.62 -0.22 0.75
C ASN A 155 -9.23 -0.59 -0.61
N LEU A 156 -9.43 -1.89 -0.82
CA LEU A 156 -10.16 -2.41 -1.98
C LEU A 156 -11.66 -2.21 -1.74
N ILE A 157 -12.32 -1.42 -2.57
CA ILE A 157 -13.74 -1.10 -2.42
C ILE A 157 -14.57 -2.21 -3.05
N ILE A 158 -15.33 -2.98 -2.26
CA ILE A 158 -16.18 -4.07 -2.71
C ILE A 158 -17.64 -3.67 -2.48
N PRO A 159 -18.49 -3.70 -3.53
CA PRO A 159 -19.88 -3.31 -3.39
C PRO A 159 -20.62 -4.11 -2.32
N THR A 160 -21.52 -3.48 -1.57
CA THR A 160 -22.30 -4.06 -0.47
C THR A 160 -21.49 -4.56 0.74
N LYS A 161 -20.16 -4.37 0.75
CA LYS A 161 -19.27 -4.88 1.80
C LYS A 161 -18.52 -3.80 2.54
N ASN A 162 -17.97 -2.81 1.84
CA ASN A 162 -17.26 -1.68 2.44
C ASN A 162 -17.36 -0.40 1.58
N ASP A 163 -18.44 -0.27 0.80
CA ASP A 163 -18.73 0.90 -0.02
C ASP A 163 -19.82 1.80 0.60
N ASP A 164 -20.21 1.54 1.86
CA ASP A 164 -21.08 2.42 2.62
C ASP A 164 -20.37 3.78 2.86
N PRO A 165 -20.94 4.91 2.41
CA PRO A 165 -20.30 6.21 2.52
C PRO A 165 -19.99 6.64 3.96
N ASP A 166 -20.84 6.29 4.93
CA ASP A 166 -20.69 6.73 6.32
C ASP A 166 -19.60 5.91 7.05
N GLU A 167 -19.57 4.59 6.84
CA GLU A 167 -18.47 3.74 7.33
C GLU A 167 -17.13 4.15 6.70
N PHE A 168 -17.11 4.37 5.38
CA PHE A 168 -15.91 4.80 4.66
C PHE A 168 -15.43 6.18 5.12
N SER A 169 -16.36 7.12 5.33
CA SER A 169 -16.07 8.44 5.91
C SER A 169 -15.47 8.31 7.31
N SER A 170 -15.99 7.39 8.13
CA SER A 170 -15.45 7.10 9.47
C SER A 170 -14.03 6.52 9.41
N MET A 171 -13.75 5.65 8.45
CA MET A 171 -12.38 5.17 8.19
C MET A 171 -11.44 6.32 7.84
N CYS A 172 -11.84 7.19 6.91
CA CYS A 172 -11.04 8.34 6.49
C CYS A 172 -10.79 9.31 7.64
N GLN A 173 -11.77 9.53 8.52
CA GLN A 173 -11.60 10.33 9.73
C GLN A 173 -10.55 9.70 10.65
N TRP A 174 -10.65 8.40 10.90
CA TRP A 174 -9.71 7.70 11.75
C TRP A 174 -8.27 7.74 11.20
N ILE A 175 -8.09 7.69 9.87
CA ILE A 175 -6.78 7.88 9.24
C ILE A 175 -6.30 9.33 9.44
N ALA A 176 -7.16 10.33 9.20
CA ALA A 176 -6.82 11.74 9.37
C ALA A 176 -6.44 12.09 10.82
N ASP A 177 -7.08 11.46 11.81
CA ASP A 177 -6.75 11.61 13.23
C ASP A 177 -5.33 11.10 13.56
N LEU A 178 -4.80 10.14 12.79
CA LEU A 178 -3.41 9.71 12.88
C LEU A 178 -2.49 10.70 12.15
N SER A 179 -2.84 11.02 10.91
CA SER A 179 -2.26 12.15 10.15
C SER A 179 -3.02 12.33 8.82
N PRO A 180 -3.39 13.57 8.44
CA PRO A 180 -4.02 13.84 7.15
C PRO A 180 -3.08 13.64 5.95
N ASP A 181 -1.77 13.51 6.20
CA ASP A 181 -0.75 13.30 5.18
C ASP A 181 -0.51 11.83 4.85
N ILE A 182 -1.19 10.88 5.52
CA ILE A 182 -1.09 9.45 5.20
C ILE A 182 -1.76 9.20 3.84
N PRO A 183 -1.02 8.67 2.84
CA PRO A 183 -1.61 8.33 1.56
C PRO A 183 -2.62 7.19 1.67
N LEU A 184 -3.83 7.42 1.15
CA LEU A 184 -4.86 6.39 1.02
C LEU A 184 -5.08 6.03 -0.46
N HIS A 185 -4.91 4.76 -0.78
CA HIS A 185 -5.23 4.19 -2.08
C HIS A 185 -6.58 3.48 -2.01
N ILE A 186 -7.57 4.00 -2.72
CA ILE A 186 -8.83 3.28 -2.93
C ILE A 186 -8.71 2.47 -4.22
N SER A 187 -8.86 1.16 -4.13
CA SER A 187 -8.70 0.27 -5.28
C SER A 187 -10.04 -0.25 -5.77
N ARG A 188 -10.24 -0.23 -7.08
CA ARG A 188 -11.45 -0.77 -7.71
C ARG A 188 -11.43 -2.30 -7.68
N TYR A 189 -12.49 -2.89 -7.16
CA TYR A 189 -12.67 -4.34 -7.15
C TYR A 189 -13.23 -4.87 -8.48
N PHE A 190 -12.77 -6.07 -8.81
CA PHE A 190 -13.27 -6.90 -9.91
C PHE A 190 -13.54 -8.32 -9.38
N PRO A 191 -14.64 -8.97 -9.80
CA PRO A 191 -14.98 -10.33 -9.38
C PRO A 191 -13.82 -11.29 -9.57
N CYS A 192 -13.49 -12.05 -8.52
CA CYS A 192 -12.44 -13.05 -8.56
C CYS A 192 -12.58 -14.07 -7.42
N TYR A 193 -11.88 -15.20 -7.58
CA TYR A 193 -11.84 -16.33 -6.65
C TYR A 193 -13.24 -16.88 -6.28
N LYS A 194 -13.77 -16.51 -5.11
CA LYS A 194 -15.06 -16.98 -4.58
C LYS A 194 -16.05 -15.84 -4.38
N CYS A 195 -15.68 -14.60 -4.73
CA CYS A 195 -16.53 -13.44 -4.62
C CYS A 195 -17.14 -13.12 -5.98
N ASN A 196 -18.46 -13.25 -6.07
CA ASN A 196 -19.25 -13.02 -7.28
C ASN A 196 -20.02 -11.69 -7.25
N ILE A 197 -19.71 -10.81 -6.29
CA ILE A 197 -20.23 -9.44 -6.27
C ILE A 197 -19.73 -8.74 -7.53
N ASP A 198 -20.56 -7.93 -8.18
CA ASP A 198 -20.19 -7.17 -9.37
C ASP A 198 -19.00 -6.23 -9.11
N GLN A 199 -18.27 -5.90 -10.18
CA GLN A 199 -17.17 -4.95 -10.10
C GLN A 199 -17.66 -3.59 -9.59
N THR A 200 -16.82 -2.88 -8.83
CA THR A 200 -17.19 -1.58 -8.26
C THR A 200 -17.50 -0.58 -9.37
N PRO A 201 -18.65 0.11 -9.33
CA PRO A 201 -18.97 1.13 -10.32
C PRO A 201 -17.95 2.29 -10.28
N PRO A 202 -17.59 2.89 -11.44
CA PRO A 202 -16.79 4.11 -11.47
C PRO A 202 -17.41 5.27 -10.67
N SER A 203 -18.74 5.35 -10.59
CA SER A 203 -19.45 6.35 -9.79
C SER A 203 -19.18 6.20 -8.30
N THR A 204 -19.18 4.96 -7.77
CA THR A 204 -18.83 4.67 -6.37
C THR A 204 -17.38 5.06 -6.09
N MET A 205 -16.44 4.69 -6.97
CA MET A 205 -15.03 5.10 -6.82
C MET A 205 -14.87 6.62 -6.77
N ARG A 206 -15.59 7.36 -7.63
CA ARG A 206 -15.59 8.83 -7.64
C ARG A 206 -16.16 9.40 -6.35
N GLN A 207 -17.28 8.87 -5.87
CA GLN A 207 -17.91 9.32 -4.62
C GLN A 207 -16.96 9.14 -3.44
N LEU A 208 -16.40 7.94 -3.25
CA LEU A 208 -15.50 7.65 -2.15
C LEU A 208 -14.16 8.42 -2.24
N TYR A 209 -13.65 8.67 -3.45
CA TYR A 209 -12.51 9.55 -3.67
C TYR A 209 -12.75 10.94 -3.08
N HIS A 210 -13.91 11.55 -3.37
CA HIS A 210 -14.23 12.88 -2.87
C HIS A 210 -14.44 12.90 -1.35
N ILE A 211 -15.13 11.89 -0.79
CA ILE A 211 -15.27 11.74 0.67
C ILE A 211 -13.91 11.64 1.36
N ALA A 212 -12.98 10.85 0.82
CA ALA A 212 -11.63 10.76 1.39
C ALA A 212 -10.87 12.09 1.26
N LYS A 213 -11.00 12.79 0.13
CA LYS A 213 -10.32 14.08 -0.13
C LYS A 213 -10.78 15.22 0.78
N GLU A 214 -11.95 15.11 1.40
CA GLU A 214 -12.40 16.06 2.43
C GLU A 214 -11.57 15.96 3.73
N LYS A 215 -10.90 14.81 3.96
CA LYS A 215 -10.20 14.51 5.21
C LYS A 215 -8.70 14.28 5.05
N LEU A 216 -8.28 13.86 3.85
CA LEU A 216 -6.90 13.45 3.56
C LEU A 216 -6.29 14.28 2.42
N ASN A 217 -5.02 14.62 2.59
CA ASN A 217 -4.26 15.39 1.60
C ASN A 217 -3.94 14.55 0.35
N TYR A 218 -3.71 13.24 0.52
CA TYR A 218 -3.32 12.34 -0.56
C TYR A 218 -4.26 11.14 -0.64
N VAL A 219 -5.05 11.12 -1.72
CA VAL A 219 -5.97 10.03 -2.02
C VAL A 219 -5.75 9.63 -3.46
N TYR A 220 -5.71 8.33 -3.73
CA TYR A 220 -5.44 7.79 -5.05
C TYR A 220 -6.49 6.76 -5.45
N ALA A 221 -7.06 6.89 -6.65
CA ALA A 221 -7.94 5.87 -7.20
C ALA A 221 -7.13 4.89 -8.07
N GLY A 222 -7.04 3.65 -7.60
CA GLY A 222 -6.34 2.55 -8.26
C GLY A 222 -7.27 1.64 -9.07
N ASN A 223 -6.71 0.89 -10.01
CA ASN A 223 -7.42 -0.02 -10.91
C ASN A 223 -8.55 0.64 -11.74
N ILE A 224 -8.47 1.96 -11.92
CA ILE A 224 -9.36 2.74 -12.77
C ILE A 224 -8.65 4.02 -13.24
N ASN A 225 -8.90 4.41 -14.49
CA ASN A 225 -8.53 5.77 -14.94
C ASN A 225 -9.66 6.72 -14.54
N LEU A 226 -9.40 7.54 -13.53
CA LEU A 226 -10.37 8.47 -12.98
C LEU A 226 -9.74 9.87 -12.88
N THR A 227 -10.51 10.89 -13.27
CA THR A 227 -10.17 12.30 -13.04
C THR A 227 -11.07 12.89 -11.96
N ASP A 228 -10.59 13.91 -11.24
CA ASP A 228 -11.41 14.70 -10.34
C ASP A 228 -12.34 15.67 -11.10
N ASN A 229 -13.03 16.54 -10.37
CA ASN A 229 -13.97 17.51 -10.93
C ASN A 229 -13.28 18.62 -11.77
N ASN A 230 -11.97 18.78 -11.64
CA ASN A 230 -11.16 19.74 -12.40
C ASN A 230 -10.50 19.09 -13.62
N GLY A 231 -10.74 17.78 -13.86
CA GLY A 231 -10.10 17.02 -14.93
C GLY A 231 -8.69 16.52 -14.58
N GLU A 232 -8.23 16.69 -13.33
CA GLU A 232 -6.92 16.24 -12.89
C GLU A 232 -6.93 14.73 -12.61
N SER A 233 -5.86 14.02 -12.96
CA SER A 233 -5.81 12.58 -12.73
C SER A 233 -5.72 12.29 -11.24
N THR A 234 -6.62 11.42 -10.75
CA THR A 234 -6.61 10.94 -9.36
C THR A 234 -5.40 10.04 -9.01
N SER A 235 -4.50 9.78 -9.96
CA SER A 235 -3.22 9.09 -9.72
C SER A 235 -2.04 10.06 -9.55
N ASN A 236 -2.23 11.35 -9.80
CA ASN A 236 -1.20 12.35 -9.66
C ASN A 236 -1.09 12.83 -8.22
N THR A 237 0.14 13.09 -7.77
CA THR A 237 0.37 13.68 -6.46
C THR A 237 0.35 15.20 -6.62
N ILE A 238 -0.56 15.85 -5.88
CA ILE A 238 -0.79 17.29 -5.93
C ILE A 238 -0.31 17.94 -4.62
N CYS A 239 0.31 19.10 -4.71
CA CYS A 239 0.75 19.86 -3.55
C CYS A 239 -0.46 20.37 -2.76
N PRO A 240 -0.60 20.04 -1.46
CA PRO A 240 -1.75 20.47 -0.66
C PRO A 240 -1.78 21.99 -0.44
N SER A 241 -0.63 22.67 -0.54
CA SER A 241 -0.54 24.12 -0.29
C SER A 241 -0.93 25.00 -1.47
N CYS A 242 -0.67 24.56 -2.72
CA CYS A 242 -0.79 25.42 -3.91
C CYS A 242 -1.39 24.70 -5.12
N SER A 243 -1.78 23.44 -4.98
CA SER A 243 -2.38 22.61 -6.03
C SER A 243 -1.50 22.32 -7.25
N THR A 244 -0.21 22.64 -7.21
CA THR A 244 0.76 22.24 -8.25
C THR A 244 0.90 20.72 -8.29
N THR A 245 0.95 20.14 -9.49
CA THR A 245 1.29 18.72 -9.67
C THR A 245 2.75 18.46 -9.30
N LEU A 246 2.97 17.66 -8.26
CA LEU A 246 4.29 17.26 -7.78
C LEU A 246 4.82 16.01 -8.48
N ILE A 247 3.93 15.03 -8.72
CA ILE A 247 4.27 13.79 -9.38
C ILE A 247 3.16 13.44 -10.36
N LYS A 248 3.51 13.30 -11.63
CA LYS A 248 2.59 12.89 -12.69
C LYS A 248 2.76 11.40 -12.98
N ARG A 249 1.65 10.66 -13.01
CA ARG A 249 1.61 9.23 -13.33
C ARG A 249 0.72 8.98 -14.55
N THR A 250 1.14 8.07 -15.41
CA THR A 250 0.35 7.62 -16.57
C THR A 250 0.64 6.14 -16.78
N GLY A 251 -0.28 5.28 -16.32
CA GLY A 251 0.02 3.85 -16.17
C GLY A 251 1.20 3.64 -15.22
N TYR A 252 2.22 2.92 -15.66
CA TYR A 252 3.46 2.70 -14.90
C TYR A 252 4.58 3.72 -15.19
N SER A 253 4.30 4.76 -15.99
CA SER A 253 5.24 5.86 -16.18
C SER A 253 5.04 6.90 -15.09
N THR A 254 6.11 7.22 -14.36
CA THR A 254 6.12 8.26 -13.32
C THR A 254 7.10 9.36 -13.67
N LYS A 255 6.67 10.61 -13.54
CA LYS A 255 7.52 11.80 -13.66
C LYS A 255 7.39 12.63 -12.39
N SER A 256 8.47 12.69 -11.63
CA SER A 256 8.58 13.50 -10.41
C SER A 256 9.08 14.90 -10.75
N TYR A 257 8.41 15.91 -10.20
CA TYR A 257 8.82 17.33 -10.23
C TYR A 257 9.30 17.82 -8.86
N ILE A 258 9.16 16.98 -7.83
CA ILE A 258 9.57 17.30 -6.46
C ILE A 258 11.07 17.03 -6.29
N LYS A 259 11.76 17.93 -5.58
CA LYS A 259 13.17 17.80 -5.21
C LYS A 259 13.32 18.09 -3.73
N ASP A 260 14.13 17.28 -3.02
CA ASP A 260 14.40 17.44 -1.58
C ASP A 260 13.10 17.56 -0.74
N SER A 261 12.07 16.80 -1.13
CA SER A 261 10.73 16.81 -0.55
C SER A 261 10.06 18.21 -0.53
N ARG A 262 10.36 19.10 -1.47
CA ARG A 262 9.79 20.46 -1.56
C ARG A 262 9.04 20.74 -2.85
N CYS A 263 7.91 21.41 -2.74
CA CYS A 263 7.13 21.83 -3.90
C CYS A 263 7.94 22.83 -4.76
N PRO A 264 8.06 22.61 -6.08
CA PRO A 264 8.85 23.50 -6.94
C PRO A 264 8.25 24.91 -7.11
N GLU A 265 6.94 25.08 -6.86
CA GLU A 265 6.25 26.36 -7.08
C GLU A 265 6.08 27.19 -5.80
N CYS A 266 5.78 26.57 -4.66
CA CYS A 266 5.54 27.30 -3.40
C CYS A 266 6.56 26.99 -2.29
N ASP A 267 7.56 26.15 -2.56
CA ASP A 267 8.61 25.72 -1.62
C ASP A 267 8.09 25.06 -0.32
N SER A 268 6.81 24.68 -0.26
CA SER A 268 6.28 23.97 0.90
C SER A 268 6.96 22.61 1.05
N LEU A 269 7.31 22.25 2.29
CA LEU A 269 7.88 20.95 2.62
C LEU A 269 6.78 19.88 2.59
N VAL A 270 6.90 18.92 1.69
CA VAL A 270 6.00 17.80 1.49
C VAL A 270 6.61 16.55 2.13
N LYS A 271 6.61 16.53 3.48
CA LYS A 271 7.23 15.44 4.27
C LYS A 271 6.70 14.06 3.94
N ALA A 272 5.47 13.99 3.41
CA ALA A 272 4.83 12.76 3.04
C ALA A 272 5.53 12.03 1.88
N ILE A 273 6.44 12.68 1.12
CA ILE A 273 7.15 12.07 -0.02
C ILE A 273 8.63 11.88 0.31
N ILE A 274 9.10 10.64 0.18
CA ILE A 274 10.49 10.21 0.34
C ILE A 274 11.08 9.99 -1.05
N CYS A 275 12.18 10.67 -1.35
CA CYS A 275 12.89 10.60 -2.63
C CYS A 275 14.27 9.92 -2.52
#